data_AF-A0A0J9SSH4-F1
#
_entry.id   AF-A0A0J9SSH4-F1
#
_cell.length_a   1.000
_cell.length_b   1.000
_cell.length_c   1.000
_cell.angle_alpha   90.00
_cell.angle_beta   90.00
_cell.angle_gamma   90.00
#
_symmetry.space_group_name_H-M   'P 1'
#
loop_
_entity.id
_entity.type
_entity.pdbx_description
1 polymer ?
#
loop_
_entity_poly.entity_id
_entity_poly.type
_entity_poly.pdbx_seq_one_letter_code
_entity_poly.pdbx_strand_id
1 'polypeptide(L)'
;MVKRFDNQYTDVTKICTKIAKNLTRLFETNDIGDSKERCNYFMYWTYYIISKMINDNSKIIGNLQVVQDLLDVVKKINYTIEEKNKCNFDYNLEITFDEVNEMKDLHDYFKNFSSIVIKFPSYVDETNKFCEYITYINTLYEKYVRGCCTCYSANDIYCEEHCPNYFKCDEMYNPYTMYTKFKCVEKLKNNIKKIDIKVPIDNYVKWLTNISKEKPYLIKWDNGDSSNILEPIDNNPSYDLFNIVTIIVFSILVLFLIFFIFYKVYS
;
A
#
# COMPACT_ATOMS: atom_id res chain seq x y z
N MET A 1 2.40 -24.93 18.72
CA MET A 1 1.98 -23.54 18.97
C MET A 1 0.49 -23.38 18.72
N VAL A 2 -0.01 -23.63 17.51
CA VAL A 2 -1.44 -23.45 17.17
C VAL A 2 -2.39 -24.50 17.78
N LYS A 3 -1.90 -25.67 18.22
CA LYS A 3 -2.73 -26.76 18.79
C LYS A 3 -3.64 -26.32 19.93
N ARG A 4 -3.25 -25.29 20.69
CA ARG A 4 -4.07 -24.70 21.76
C ARG A 4 -5.41 -24.14 21.27
N PHE A 5 -5.55 -23.89 19.97
CA PHE A 5 -6.74 -23.35 19.33
C PHE A 5 -7.66 -24.41 18.72
N ASP A 6 -7.32 -25.71 18.77
CA ASP A 6 -8.10 -26.78 18.11
C ASP A 6 -9.56 -26.83 18.62
N ASN A 7 -9.82 -26.43 19.86
CA ASN A 7 -11.18 -26.39 20.44
C ASN A 7 -11.98 -25.14 20.01
N GLN A 8 -11.32 -24.10 19.49
CA GLN A 8 -11.94 -22.82 19.12
C GLN A 8 -12.10 -22.69 17.60
N TYR A 9 -11.15 -23.22 16.84
CA TYR A 9 -11.11 -23.11 15.39
C TYR A 9 -10.95 -24.51 14.79
N THR A 10 -11.97 -24.93 14.05
CA THR A 10 -11.96 -26.22 13.36
C THR A 10 -10.78 -26.28 12.38
N ASP A 11 -10.09 -27.41 12.34
CA ASP A 11 -8.99 -27.68 11.40
C ASP A 11 -7.77 -26.72 11.51
N VAL A 12 -7.62 -25.91 12.57
CA VAL A 12 -6.48 -24.97 12.69
C VAL A 12 -5.12 -25.64 12.56
N THR A 13 -4.93 -26.80 13.20
CA THR A 13 -3.69 -27.57 13.08
C THR A 13 -3.46 -28.06 11.63
N LYS A 14 -4.53 -28.52 10.96
CA LYS A 14 -4.47 -28.97 9.56
C LYS A 14 -4.16 -27.82 8.59
N ILE A 15 -4.73 -26.64 8.84
CA ILE A 15 -4.44 -25.41 8.10
C ILE A 15 -2.98 -25.00 8.29
N CYS A 16 -2.49 -24.99 9.54
CA CYS A 16 -1.09 -24.73 9.85
C CYS A 16 -0.15 -25.69 9.11
N THR A 17 -0.46 -27.00 9.11
CA THR A 17 0.32 -28.00 8.36
C THR A 17 0.30 -27.72 6.85
N LYS A 18 -0.85 -27.34 6.29
CA LYS A 18 -0.99 -27.02 4.86
C LYS A 18 -0.18 -25.78 4.48
N ILE A 19 -0.25 -24.72 5.28
CA ILE A 19 0.51 -23.47 5.10
C ILE A 19 2.01 -23.78 5.14
N ALA A 20 2.48 -24.47 6.19
CA ALA A 20 3.88 -24.84 6.36
C ALA A 20 4.41 -25.64 5.16
N LYS A 21 3.68 -26.68 4.76
CA LYS A 21 4.05 -27.56 3.64
C LYS A 21 4.11 -26.81 2.31
N ASN A 22 3.15 -25.93 2.05
CA ASN A 22 3.12 -25.16 0.81
C ASN A 22 4.23 -24.12 0.76
N LEU A 23 4.56 -23.48 1.89
CA LEU A 23 5.68 -22.56 1.98
C LEU A 23 7.00 -23.29 1.68
N THR A 24 7.28 -24.43 2.31
CA THR A 24 8.51 -25.19 2.05
C THR A 24 8.65 -25.59 0.57
N ARG A 25 7.58 -26.11 -0.03
CA ARG A 25 7.54 -26.51 -1.45
C ARG A 25 7.78 -25.36 -2.42
N LEU A 26 7.37 -24.16 -2.03
CA LEU A 26 7.54 -22.94 -2.82
C LEU A 26 9.01 -22.67 -3.18
N PHE A 27 9.95 -23.15 -2.37
CA PHE A 27 11.39 -22.93 -2.53
C PHE A 27 12.17 -24.17 -2.98
N GLU A 28 11.52 -25.34 -3.04
CA GLU A 28 12.10 -26.55 -3.64
C GLU A 28 12.09 -26.49 -5.17
N THR A 29 11.25 -25.63 -5.75
CA THR A 29 11.13 -25.45 -7.19
C THR A 29 12.09 -24.36 -7.67
N ASN A 30 13.25 -24.76 -8.19
CA ASN A 30 14.29 -23.88 -8.73
C ASN A 30 13.90 -23.15 -10.03
N ASP A 31 12.66 -23.29 -10.52
CA ASP A 31 12.33 -23.02 -11.92
C ASP A 31 11.02 -22.25 -12.14
N ILE A 32 10.59 -21.42 -11.19
CA ILE A 32 9.30 -20.72 -11.29
C ILE A 32 9.44 -19.25 -10.89
N GLY A 33 9.70 -18.41 -11.90
CA GLY A 33 9.37 -16.98 -11.92
C GLY A 33 10.12 -16.06 -10.94
N ASP A 34 9.67 -14.81 -10.90
CA ASP A 34 10.14 -13.79 -9.97
C ASP A 34 9.83 -14.22 -8.52
N SER A 35 10.85 -14.23 -7.66
CA SER A 35 10.72 -14.65 -6.26
C SER A 35 9.70 -13.79 -5.51
N LYS A 36 9.63 -12.49 -5.81
CA LYS A 36 8.68 -11.55 -5.20
C LYS A 36 7.23 -11.91 -5.53
N GLU A 37 6.95 -12.19 -6.79
CA GLU A 37 5.61 -12.59 -7.26
C GLU A 37 5.14 -13.86 -6.56
N ARG A 38 6.00 -14.88 -6.51
CA ARG A 38 5.69 -16.15 -5.86
C ARG A 38 5.36 -15.98 -4.38
N CYS A 39 6.09 -15.10 -3.69
CA CYS A 39 5.83 -14.73 -2.31
C CYS A 39 4.48 -14.02 -2.14
N ASN A 40 4.15 -13.06 -3.01
CA ASN A 40 2.86 -12.35 -2.96
C ASN A 40 1.68 -13.32 -3.11
N TYR A 41 1.73 -14.22 -4.09
CA TYR A 41 0.69 -15.24 -4.25
C TYR A 41 0.54 -16.14 -3.03
N PHE A 42 1.65 -16.61 -2.46
CA PHE A 42 1.62 -17.42 -1.25
C PHE A 42 0.98 -16.67 -0.08
N MET A 43 1.31 -15.38 0.09
CA MET A 43 0.79 -14.56 1.16
C MET A 43 -0.73 -14.38 1.04
N TYR A 44 -1.23 -13.99 -0.14
CA TYR A 44 -2.67 -13.85 -0.37
C TYR A 44 -3.41 -15.17 -0.20
N TRP A 45 -2.85 -16.27 -0.70
CA TRP A 45 -3.42 -17.60 -0.50
C TRP A 45 -3.48 -18.00 0.98
N THR A 46 -2.45 -17.64 1.76
CA THR A 46 -2.39 -17.90 3.20
C THR A 46 -3.52 -17.16 3.91
N TYR A 47 -3.65 -15.85 3.68
CA TYR A 47 -4.74 -15.07 4.27
C TYR A 47 -6.13 -15.55 3.84
N TYR A 48 -6.30 -15.95 2.58
CA TYR A 48 -7.56 -16.54 2.10
C TYR A 48 -7.94 -17.80 2.87
N ILE A 49 -7.00 -18.71 3.14
CA ILE A 49 -7.31 -19.92 3.90
C ILE A 49 -7.62 -19.60 5.36
N ILE A 50 -6.88 -18.65 5.95
CA ILE A 50 -7.12 -18.22 7.33
C ILE A 50 -8.51 -17.55 7.42
N SER A 51 -8.89 -16.71 6.46
CA SER A 51 -10.21 -16.04 6.48
C SER A 51 -11.36 -17.04 6.44
N LYS A 52 -11.23 -18.14 5.67
CA LYS A 52 -12.20 -19.25 5.67
C LYS A 52 -12.30 -19.97 7.01
N MET A 53 -11.21 -20.06 7.76
CA MET A 53 -11.21 -20.64 9.10
C MET A 53 -11.87 -19.72 10.13
N ILE A 54 -11.59 -18.42 10.05
CA ILE A 54 -12.16 -17.42 10.97
C ILE A 54 -13.65 -17.20 10.70
N ASN A 55 -14.06 -17.28 9.43
CA ASN A 55 -15.43 -17.09 8.95
C ASN A 55 -16.06 -15.74 9.36
N ASP A 56 -15.22 -14.72 9.46
CA ASP A 56 -15.60 -13.32 9.64
C ASP A 56 -14.50 -12.45 9.07
N ASN A 57 -14.75 -11.89 7.88
CA ASN A 57 -13.73 -11.15 7.17
C ASN A 57 -13.57 -9.70 7.65
N SER A 58 -14.54 -9.20 8.40
CA SER A 58 -14.55 -7.81 8.91
C SER A 58 -13.58 -7.61 10.07
N LYS A 59 -13.06 -8.70 10.64
CA LYS A 59 -12.14 -8.64 11.77
C LYS A 59 -10.76 -8.16 11.35
N ILE A 60 -10.23 -7.22 12.14
CA ILE A 60 -8.83 -6.81 12.09
C ILE A 60 -7.96 -8.04 12.43
N ILE A 61 -7.04 -8.37 11.52
CA ILE A 61 -6.18 -9.56 11.57
C ILE A 61 -5.34 -9.58 12.85
N GLY A 62 -4.78 -8.44 13.22
CA GLY A 62 -3.96 -8.26 14.42
C GLY A 62 -4.69 -8.56 15.72
N ASN A 63 -6.02 -8.50 15.76
CA ASN A 63 -6.78 -8.78 16.98
C ASN A 63 -6.98 -10.27 17.23
N LEU A 64 -6.59 -11.13 16.28
CA LEU A 64 -6.81 -12.57 16.35
C LEU A 64 -5.52 -13.31 16.69
N GLN A 65 -5.39 -13.74 17.95
CA GLN A 65 -4.19 -14.45 18.41
C GLN A 65 -3.88 -15.72 17.59
N VAL A 66 -4.93 -16.45 17.14
CA VAL A 66 -4.75 -17.64 16.29
C VAL A 66 -4.08 -17.28 14.95
N VAL A 67 -4.39 -16.11 14.40
CA VAL A 67 -3.84 -15.63 13.14
C VAL A 67 -2.39 -15.19 13.33
N GLN A 68 -2.10 -14.44 14.40
CA GLN A 68 -0.73 -14.09 14.77
C GLN A 68 0.15 -15.35 14.90
N ASP A 69 -0.33 -16.37 15.63
CA ASP A 69 0.38 -17.63 15.80
C ASP A 69 0.62 -18.39 14.48
N LEU A 70 -0.32 -18.31 13.53
CA LEU A 70 -0.16 -18.89 12.19
C LEU A 70 0.87 -18.12 11.36
N LEU A 71 0.83 -16.78 11.38
CA LEU A 71 1.80 -15.93 10.70
C LEU A 71 3.21 -16.08 11.31
N ASP A 72 3.31 -16.31 12.61
CA ASP A 72 4.57 -16.63 13.28
C ASP A 72 5.17 -17.95 12.79
N VAL A 73 4.34 -18.96 12.51
CA VAL A 73 4.81 -20.21 11.88
C VAL A 73 5.35 -19.94 10.48
N VAL A 74 4.64 -19.16 9.66
CA VAL A 74 5.09 -18.73 8.33
C VAL A 74 6.44 -18.02 8.43
N LYS A 75 6.55 -17.04 9.31
CA LYS A 75 7.77 -16.27 9.56
C LYS A 75 8.94 -17.16 9.98
N LYS A 76 8.73 -18.10 10.90
CA LYS A 76 9.78 -19.03 11.37
C LYS A 76 10.28 -19.94 10.27
N ILE A 77 9.38 -20.53 9.49
CA ILE A 77 9.77 -21.35 8.34
C ILE A 77 10.51 -20.47 7.33
N ASN A 78 10.02 -19.26 7.06
CA ASN A 78 10.65 -18.35 6.11
C ASN A 78 12.10 -17.99 6.48
N TYR A 79 12.42 -17.89 7.78
CA TYR A 79 13.79 -17.67 8.26
C TYR A 79 14.74 -18.85 8.02
N THR A 80 14.22 -20.06 7.84
CA THR A 80 15.04 -21.26 7.58
C THR A 80 15.42 -21.45 6.11
N ILE A 81 14.84 -20.65 5.20
CA ILE A 81 15.09 -20.74 3.76
C ILE A 81 16.36 -19.95 3.40
N GLU A 82 17.08 -20.42 2.38
CA GLU A 82 18.18 -19.68 1.76
C GLU A 82 17.80 -18.24 1.40
N GLU A 83 18.71 -17.30 1.64
CA GLU A 83 18.42 -15.86 1.54
C GLU A 83 17.86 -15.45 0.16
N LYS A 84 18.39 -16.01 -0.94
CA LYS A 84 17.93 -15.74 -2.31
C LYS A 84 16.45 -16.11 -2.55
N ASN A 85 15.93 -17.02 -1.74
CA ASN A 85 14.59 -17.57 -1.84
C ASN A 85 13.67 -17.02 -0.74
N LYS A 86 14.20 -16.33 0.26
CA LYS A 86 13.40 -15.81 1.38
C LYS A 86 12.36 -14.81 0.88
N CYS A 87 11.13 -14.93 1.38
CA CYS A 87 10.08 -13.98 1.09
C CYS A 87 10.18 -12.75 2.00
N ASN A 88 10.08 -11.56 1.42
CA ASN A 88 9.87 -10.33 2.19
C ASN A 88 8.37 -10.09 2.36
N PHE A 89 7.80 -10.75 3.37
CA PHE A 89 6.38 -10.64 3.70
C PHE A 89 6.10 -9.35 4.47
N ASP A 90 5.17 -8.55 3.96
CA ASP A 90 4.58 -7.42 4.68
C ASP A 90 3.42 -7.91 5.54
N TYR A 91 3.63 -7.97 6.86
CA TYR A 91 2.63 -8.40 7.83
C TYR A 91 1.91 -7.17 8.39
N ASN A 92 0.98 -6.62 7.62
CA ASN A 92 0.09 -5.59 8.16
C ASN A 92 -0.96 -6.23 9.07
N LEU A 93 -0.92 -5.89 10.35
CA LEU A 93 -1.83 -6.42 11.38
C LEU A 93 -3.06 -5.52 11.59
N GLU A 94 -3.08 -4.32 11.04
CA GLU A 94 -4.18 -3.34 11.22
C GLU A 94 -5.26 -3.49 10.14
N ILE A 95 -5.07 -4.39 9.18
CA ILE A 95 -6.01 -4.66 8.09
C ILE A 95 -6.97 -5.80 8.42
N THR A 96 -8.13 -5.76 7.77
CA THR A 96 -9.15 -6.80 7.78
C THR A 96 -8.90 -7.86 6.70
N PHE A 97 -9.55 -9.03 6.81
CA PHE A 97 -9.47 -10.01 5.73
C PHE A 97 -10.18 -9.54 4.46
N ASP A 98 -11.23 -8.73 4.57
CA ASP A 98 -11.89 -8.13 3.40
C ASP A 98 -10.89 -7.26 2.63
N GLU A 99 -10.13 -6.40 3.31
CA GLU A 99 -9.09 -5.59 2.66
C GLU A 99 -7.99 -6.44 2.03
N VAL A 100 -7.56 -7.54 2.68
CA VAL A 100 -6.59 -8.46 2.04
C VAL A 100 -7.16 -9.11 0.78
N ASN A 101 -8.44 -9.48 0.78
CA ASN A 101 -9.10 -10.06 -0.39
C ASN A 101 -9.22 -9.02 -1.52
N GLU A 102 -9.55 -7.77 -1.20
CA GLU A 102 -9.58 -6.67 -2.16
C GLU A 102 -8.20 -6.41 -2.78
N MET A 103 -7.14 -6.37 -1.95
CA MET A 103 -5.75 -6.26 -2.42
C MET A 103 -5.37 -7.43 -3.33
N LYS A 104 -5.76 -8.66 -2.98
CA LYS A 104 -5.54 -9.84 -3.84
C LYS A 104 -6.25 -9.68 -5.19
N ASP A 105 -7.49 -9.23 -5.20
CA ASP A 105 -8.26 -9.07 -6.44
C ASP A 105 -7.65 -7.98 -7.35
N LEU A 106 -7.15 -6.89 -6.76
CA LEU A 106 -6.37 -5.89 -7.49
C LEU A 106 -5.06 -6.47 -8.04
N HIS A 107 -4.30 -7.20 -7.23
CA HIS A 107 -3.09 -7.90 -7.69
C HIS A 107 -3.37 -8.82 -8.89
N ASP A 108 -4.40 -9.65 -8.80
CA ASP A 108 -4.80 -10.58 -9.85
C ASP A 108 -5.23 -9.84 -11.12
N TYR A 109 -5.96 -8.73 -11.00
CA TYR A 109 -6.32 -7.86 -12.11
C TYR A 109 -5.08 -7.29 -12.83
N PHE A 110 -4.17 -6.64 -12.10
CA PHE A 110 -2.99 -6.02 -12.71
C PHE A 110 -2.03 -7.04 -13.32
N LYS A 111 -1.92 -8.23 -12.70
CA LYS A 111 -1.07 -9.30 -13.21
C LYS A 111 -1.64 -9.92 -14.48
N ASN A 112 -2.96 -10.12 -14.53
CA ASN A 112 -3.62 -10.72 -15.69
C ASN A 112 -4.02 -9.70 -16.76
N PHE A 113 -3.77 -8.40 -16.55
CA PHE A 113 -4.22 -7.33 -17.43
C PHE A 113 -3.94 -7.60 -18.91
N SER A 114 -2.70 -7.92 -19.27
CA SER A 114 -2.31 -8.21 -20.65
C SER A 114 -3.02 -9.43 -21.24
N SER A 115 -3.16 -10.49 -20.45
CA SER A 115 -3.85 -11.72 -20.87
C SER A 115 -5.34 -11.48 -21.06
N ILE A 116 -5.98 -10.71 -20.18
CA ILE A 116 -7.39 -10.32 -20.27
C ILE A 116 -7.63 -9.50 -21.54
N VAL A 117 -6.74 -8.55 -21.85
CA VAL A 117 -6.83 -7.73 -23.07
C VAL A 117 -6.79 -8.57 -24.34
N ILE A 118 -6.00 -9.67 -24.36
CA ILE A 118 -5.78 -10.49 -25.55
C ILE A 118 -6.84 -11.60 -25.71
N LYS A 119 -7.25 -12.25 -24.61
CA LYS A 119 -7.97 -13.54 -24.64
C LYS A 119 -9.48 -13.41 -24.45
N PHE A 120 -10.03 -12.21 -24.57
CA PHE A 120 -11.41 -11.97 -24.15
C PHE A 120 -12.43 -12.78 -24.97
N PRO A 121 -13.41 -13.44 -24.31
CA PRO A 121 -14.27 -14.40 -24.98
C PRO A 121 -15.29 -13.77 -25.92
N SER A 122 -15.70 -14.57 -26.90
CA SER A 122 -16.69 -14.23 -27.93
C SER A 122 -18.16 -14.38 -27.48
N TYR A 123 -18.42 -14.90 -26.27
CA TYR A 123 -19.77 -15.18 -25.76
C TYR A 123 -20.34 -14.06 -24.88
N VAL A 124 -21.65 -13.80 -25.00
CA VAL A 124 -22.34 -12.69 -24.32
C VAL A 124 -22.36 -12.84 -22.79
N ASP A 125 -22.66 -14.03 -22.26
CA ASP A 125 -22.75 -14.24 -20.80
C ASP A 125 -21.39 -14.11 -20.11
N GLU A 126 -20.32 -14.59 -20.75
CA GLU A 126 -18.95 -14.41 -20.27
C GLU A 126 -18.54 -12.93 -20.32
N THR A 127 -19.04 -12.20 -21.33
CA THR A 127 -18.84 -10.76 -21.44
C THR A 127 -19.50 -10.00 -20.28
N ASN A 128 -20.75 -10.34 -19.91
CA ASN A 128 -21.46 -9.67 -18.83
C ASN A 128 -20.77 -9.87 -17.47
N LYS A 129 -20.42 -11.13 -17.13
CA LYS A 129 -19.70 -11.45 -15.88
C LYS A 129 -18.36 -10.72 -15.78
N PHE A 130 -17.67 -10.59 -16.90
CA PHE A 130 -16.45 -9.81 -16.92
C PHE A 130 -16.69 -8.32 -16.74
N CYS A 131 -17.71 -7.74 -17.37
CA CYS A 131 -18.05 -6.34 -17.16
C CYS A 131 -18.44 -6.06 -15.70
N GLU A 132 -19.12 -6.99 -15.04
CA GLU A 132 -19.39 -6.94 -13.59
C GLU A 132 -18.09 -6.98 -12.78
N TYR A 133 -17.18 -7.90 -13.12
CA TYR A 133 -15.85 -7.98 -12.50
C TYR A 133 -15.05 -6.68 -12.67
N ILE A 134 -14.99 -6.10 -13.87
CA ILE A 134 -14.28 -4.82 -14.10
C ILE A 134 -14.94 -3.67 -13.35
N THR A 135 -16.27 -3.67 -13.25
CA THR A 135 -17.00 -2.69 -12.43
C THR A 135 -16.58 -2.78 -10.96
N TYR A 136 -16.52 -4.00 -10.42
CA TYR A 136 -16.01 -4.26 -9.07
C TYR A 136 -14.56 -3.80 -8.88
N ILE A 137 -13.65 -4.18 -9.79
CA ILE A 137 -12.24 -3.73 -9.74
C ILE A 137 -12.15 -2.20 -9.81
N ASN A 138 -13.01 -1.52 -10.58
CA ASN A 138 -13.03 -0.05 -10.60
C ASN A 138 -13.36 0.55 -9.23
N THR A 139 -14.27 -0.06 -8.45
CA THR A 139 -14.56 0.39 -7.08
C THR A 139 -13.36 0.22 -6.16
N LEU A 140 -12.62 -0.89 -6.29
CA LEU A 140 -11.40 -1.11 -5.54
C LEU A 140 -10.30 -0.14 -5.97
N TYR A 141 -10.16 0.10 -7.27
CA TYR A 141 -9.20 1.07 -7.79
C TYR A 141 -9.43 2.45 -7.18
N GLU A 142 -10.69 2.90 -7.08
CA GLU A 142 -11.03 4.17 -6.45
C GLU A 142 -10.63 4.22 -4.97
N LYS A 143 -10.89 3.13 -4.24
CA LYS A 143 -10.57 3.01 -2.81
C LYS A 143 -9.06 3.13 -2.55
N TYR A 144 -8.22 2.47 -3.36
CA TYR A 144 -6.79 2.34 -3.07
C TYR A 144 -5.89 3.35 -3.80
N VAL A 145 -6.33 3.93 -4.92
CA VAL A 145 -5.46 4.80 -5.75
C VAL A 145 -4.85 5.97 -4.98
N ARG A 146 -5.59 6.58 -4.04
CA ARG A 146 -5.09 7.74 -3.27
C ARG A 146 -4.01 7.38 -2.26
N GLY A 147 -4.09 6.18 -1.69
CA GLY A 147 -3.08 5.69 -0.75
C GLY A 147 -1.86 5.08 -1.46
N CYS A 148 -2.05 4.61 -2.69
CA CYS A 148 -1.03 3.87 -3.42
C CYS A 148 -0.30 4.69 -4.48
N CYS A 149 -0.83 5.84 -4.91
CA CYS A 149 -0.28 6.64 -5.98
C CYS A 149 -0.09 8.11 -5.57
N THR A 150 1.15 8.58 -5.68
CA THR A 150 1.46 10.01 -5.61
C THR A 150 2.04 10.47 -6.94
N CYS A 151 1.30 11.30 -7.68
CA CYS A 151 1.74 11.79 -8.98
C CYS A 151 2.19 13.24 -8.92
N TYR A 152 3.23 13.53 -9.69
CA TYR A 152 3.83 14.84 -9.88
C TYR A 152 3.82 15.16 -11.37
N SER A 153 3.61 16.42 -11.72
CA SER A 153 3.82 16.89 -13.06
C SER A 153 5.23 17.48 -13.11
N ALA A 154 6.02 17.23 -14.14
CA ALA A 154 7.21 18.04 -14.38
C ALA A 154 7.14 18.52 -15.82
N ASN A 155 7.53 17.64 -16.73
CA ASN A 155 7.31 17.74 -18.18
C ASN A 155 6.37 16.61 -18.66
N ASP A 156 6.48 15.42 -18.06
CA ASP A 156 5.52 14.32 -18.13
C ASP A 156 4.90 14.07 -16.75
N ILE A 157 3.83 13.27 -16.69
CA ILE A 157 3.26 12.79 -15.43
C ILE A 157 4.13 11.63 -14.94
N TYR A 158 4.72 11.80 -13.75
CA TYR A 158 5.41 10.73 -13.04
C TYR A 158 4.61 10.37 -11.79
N CYS A 159 4.37 9.08 -11.57
CA CYS A 159 3.65 8.58 -10.41
C CYS A 159 4.52 7.63 -9.60
N GLU A 160 4.64 7.91 -8.31
CA GLU A 160 5.27 7.05 -7.34
C GLU A 160 4.27 6.01 -6.82
N GLU A 161 4.68 4.74 -6.83
CA GLU A 161 3.88 3.59 -6.38
C GLU A 161 4.26 3.18 -4.95
N HIS A 162 3.34 3.36 -4.00
CA HIS A 162 3.53 2.99 -2.59
C HIS A 162 3.05 1.57 -2.26
N CYS A 163 2.26 0.97 -3.15
CA CYS A 163 1.68 -0.37 -2.96
C CYS A 163 2.12 -1.36 -4.07
N PRO A 164 3.41 -1.54 -4.34
CA PRO A 164 3.90 -2.29 -5.51
C PRO A 164 3.55 -3.79 -5.47
N ASN A 165 3.00 -4.28 -4.36
CA ASN A 165 2.59 -5.68 -4.21
C ASN A 165 1.19 -5.96 -4.78
N TYR A 166 0.35 -4.94 -4.97
CA TYR A 166 -1.02 -5.14 -5.47
C TYR A 166 -1.60 -4.00 -6.30
N PHE A 167 -0.93 -2.85 -6.41
CA PHE A 167 -1.44 -1.70 -7.12
C PHE A 167 -0.48 -1.26 -8.23
N LYS A 168 -1.03 -0.72 -9.32
CA LYS A 168 -0.26 -0.02 -10.36
C LYS A 168 -0.86 1.35 -10.64
N CYS A 169 -0.01 2.38 -10.69
CA CYS A 169 -0.42 3.76 -10.85
C CYS A 169 -0.41 4.23 -12.31
N ASP A 170 0.21 3.49 -13.22
CA ASP A 170 0.14 3.80 -14.64
C ASP A 170 -1.32 3.78 -15.14
N GLU A 171 -1.74 4.87 -15.79
CA GLU A 171 -3.08 5.12 -16.29
C GLU A 171 -3.56 4.00 -17.23
N MET A 172 -2.66 3.32 -17.93
CA MET A 172 -3.03 2.22 -18.83
C MET A 172 -3.74 1.09 -18.10
N TYR A 173 -3.46 0.89 -16.81
CA TYR A 173 -4.09 -0.13 -15.99
C TYR A 173 -5.41 0.31 -15.35
N ASN A 174 -5.85 1.55 -15.55
CA ASN A 174 -7.12 2.03 -15.00
C ASN A 174 -8.28 1.14 -15.50
N PRO A 175 -9.12 0.55 -14.62
CA PRO A 175 -10.20 -0.37 -15.03
C PRO A 175 -11.18 0.22 -16.05
N TYR A 176 -11.32 1.55 -16.09
CA TYR A 176 -12.09 2.26 -17.10
C TYR A 176 -11.61 1.98 -18.54
N THR A 177 -10.31 1.77 -18.74
CA THR A 177 -9.73 1.48 -20.07
C THR A 177 -10.27 0.15 -20.60
N MET A 178 -10.30 -0.87 -19.75
CA MET A 178 -10.90 -2.17 -20.07
C MET A 178 -12.41 -2.06 -20.25
N TYR A 179 -13.10 -1.37 -19.34
CA TYR A 179 -14.56 -1.21 -19.41
C TYR A 179 -15.02 -0.62 -20.74
N THR A 180 -14.29 0.40 -21.22
CA THR A 180 -14.54 1.04 -22.51
C THR A 180 -14.18 0.11 -23.68
N LYS A 181 -13.00 -0.53 -23.62
CA LYS A 181 -12.51 -1.44 -24.68
C LYS A 181 -13.48 -2.59 -24.94
N PHE A 182 -14.10 -3.13 -23.89
CA PHE A 182 -15.07 -4.23 -23.98
C PHE A 182 -16.53 -3.77 -24.11
N LYS A 183 -16.78 -2.47 -24.31
CA LYS A 183 -18.11 -1.89 -24.52
C LYS A 183 -19.10 -2.27 -23.41
N CYS A 184 -18.64 -2.32 -22.16
CA CYS A 184 -19.46 -2.77 -21.04
C CYS A 184 -20.68 -1.87 -20.76
N VAL A 185 -20.62 -0.59 -21.15
CA VAL A 185 -21.77 0.34 -21.13
C VAL A 185 -22.97 -0.23 -21.89
N GLU A 186 -22.75 -0.75 -23.09
CA GLU A 186 -23.81 -1.30 -23.94
C GLU A 186 -24.41 -2.58 -23.33
N LYS A 187 -23.58 -3.34 -22.60
CA LYS A 187 -23.93 -4.64 -22.01
C LYS A 187 -24.70 -4.51 -20.71
N LEU A 188 -24.16 -3.73 -19.77
CA LEU A 188 -24.72 -3.57 -18.43
C LEU A 188 -25.70 -2.39 -18.33
N LYS A 189 -25.73 -1.50 -19.34
CA LYS A 189 -26.46 -0.22 -19.29
C LYS A 189 -26.11 0.62 -18.06
N ASN A 190 -24.88 0.46 -17.57
CA ASN A 190 -24.30 1.17 -16.45
C ASN A 190 -23.02 1.87 -16.90
N ASN A 191 -22.76 3.07 -16.39
CA ASN A 191 -21.52 3.79 -16.62
C ASN A 191 -20.71 3.81 -15.34
N ILE A 192 -19.43 3.43 -15.44
CA ILE A 192 -18.48 3.66 -14.36
C ILE A 192 -17.72 4.96 -14.62
N LYS A 193 -17.29 5.62 -13.55
CA LYS A 193 -16.47 6.83 -13.67
C LYS A 193 -15.02 6.43 -13.89
N LYS A 194 -14.35 7.14 -14.81
CA LYS A 194 -12.88 7.11 -14.89
C LYS A 194 -12.32 7.77 -13.64
N ILE A 195 -11.41 7.10 -12.96
CA ILE A 195 -10.78 7.59 -11.74
C ILE A 195 -9.48 8.28 -12.12
N ASP A 196 -9.46 9.61 -12.03
CA ASP A 196 -8.27 10.39 -12.33
C ASP A 196 -7.32 10.41 -11.13
N ILE A 197 -6.04 10.13 -11.37
CA ILE A 197 -5.01 10.28 -10.34
C ILE A 197 -4.67 11.76 -10.25
N LYS A 198 -5.10 12.38 -9.15
CA LYS A 198 -4.96 13.82 -8.93
C LYS A 198 -3.47 14.19 -8.83
N VAL A 199 -3.05 15.23 -9.57
CA VAL A 199 -1.69 15.85 -9.51
C VAL A 199 -1.61 17.20 -8.68
N PRO A 200 -2.53 17.55 -7.76
CA PRO A 200 -2.71 18.92 -7.29
C PRO A 200 -1.59 19.44 -6.37
N ILE A 201 -0.89 18.56 -5.65
CA ILE A 201 0.23 18.97 -4.77
C ILE A 201 1.30 19.66 -5.61
N ASP A 202 1.60 19.12 -6.78
CA ASP A 202 2.62 19.65 -7.66
C ASP A 202 2.18 20.97 -8.33
N ASN A 203 0.90 21.11 -8.71
CA ASN A 203 0.39 22.38 -9.24
C ASN A 203 0.48 23.52 -8.22
N TYR A 204 0.15 23.26 -6.96
CA TYR A 204 0.27 24.25 -5.88
C TYR A 204 1.74 24.59 -5.59
N VAL A 205 2.62 23.58 -5.49
CA VAL A 205 4.06 23.77 -5.25
C VAL A 205 4.72 24.48 -6.43
N LYS A 206 4.37 24.16 -7.67
CA LYS A 206 4.82 24.87 -8.88
C LYS A 206 4.33 26.30 -8.91
N TRP A 207 3.07 26.53 -8.57
CA TRP A 207 2.51 27.88 -8.46
C TRP A 207 3.26 28.70 -7.42
N LEU A 208 3.48 28.14 -6.22
CA LEU A 208 4.31 28.76 -5.18
C LEU A 208 5.74 29.02 -5.65
N THR A 209 6.34 28.07 -6.37
CA THR A 209 7.71 28.20 -6.89
C THR A 209 7.80 29.25 -8.01
N ASN A 210 6.79 29.38 -8.86
CA ASN A 210 6.74 30.44 -9.86
C ASN A 210 6.55 31.80 -9.20
N ILE A 211 5.66 31.91 -8.21
CA ILE A 211 5.52 33.14 -7.43
C ILE A 211 6.81 33.48 -6.69
N SER A 212 7.55 32.49 -6.18
CA SER A 212 8.81 32.75 -5.47
C SER A 212 9.89 33.32 -6.38
N LYS A 213 9.93 32.85 -7.62
CA LYS A 213 10.86 33.33 -8.66
C LYS A 213 10.45 34.68 -9.23
N GLU A 214 9.18 34.86 -9.60
CA GLU A 214 8.70 36.05 -10.29
C GLU A 214 8.35 37.20 -9.35
N LYS A 215 7.85 36.89 -8.16
CA LYS A 215 7.33 37.86 -7.18
C LYS A 215 7.74 37.47 -5.75
N PRO A 216 9.05 37.44 -5.43
CA PRO A 216 9.55 36.99 -4.12
C PRO A 216 8.99 37.77 -2.93
N TYR A 217 8.56 39.02 -3.14
CA TYR A 217 7.93 39.86 -2.11
C TYR A 217 6.54 39.38 -1.69
N LEU A 218 5.82 38.62 -2.52
CA LEU A 218 4.51 38.05 -2.16
C LEU A 218 4.62 36.85 -1.23
N ILE A 219 5.81 36.27 -1.07
CA ILE A 219 6.08 35.10 -0.22
C ILE A 219 6.73 35.51 1.12
N LYS A 220 6.99 36.80 1.31
CA LYS A 220 7.35 37.29 2.65
C LYS A 220 6.13 37.08 3.56
N TRP A 221 6.24 36.09 4.44
CA TRP A 221 5.39 35.96 5.61
C TRP A 221 5.66 37.16 6.50
N ASP A 222 4.93 38.25 6.27
CA ASP A 222 4.63 39.15 7.37
C ASP A 222 3.69 38.37 8.29
N ASN A 223 4.02 38.35 9.58
CA ASN A 223 3.19 37.83 10.66
C ASN A 223 1.93 38.72 10.80
N GLY A 224 1.02 38.66 9.84
CA GLY A 224 -0.20 39.45 9.78
C GLY A 224 -1.35 38.64 9.22
N ASP A 225 -2.42 38.55 10.01
CA ASP A 225 -3.67 37.82 9.77
C ASP A 225 -4.13 37.77 8.31
N SER A 226 -4.22 36.55 7.78
CA SER A 226 -5.02 36.22 6.61
C SER A 226 -6.21 35.39 7.07
N SER A 227 -7.27 36.09 7.48
CA SER A 227 -8.59 35.52 7.66
C SER A 227 -9.19 35.14 6.31
N ASN A 228 -9.85 33.96 6.30
CA ASN A 228 -10.71 33.36 5.28
C ASN A 228 -10.05 32.30 4.36
N ILE A 229 -9.93 31.08 4.88
CA ILE A 229 -10.58 29.84 4.36
C ILE A 229 -10.71 28.88 5.55
N LEU A 230 -11.92 28.36 5.75
CA LEU A 230 -12.34 27.54 6.89
C LEU A 230 -11.98 26.07 6.67
N GLU A 231 -11.11 25.50 7.51
CA GLU A 231 -11.11 24.09 7.95
C GLU A 231 -10.35 23.98 9.31
N PRO A 232 -10.60 22.96 10.15
CA PRO A 232 -10.60 23.09 11.60
C PRO A 232 -9.19 23.29 12.18
N ILE A 233 -9.12 24.26 13.08
CA ILE A 233 -7.94 24.60 13.86
C ILE A 233 -7.68 23.50 14.90
N ASP A 234 -6.71 22.62 14.63
CA ASP A 234 -5.91 22.05 15.71
C ASP A 234 -4.96 23.14 16.18
N ASN A 235 -5.25 23.72 17.35
CA ASN A 235 -4.39 24.66 18.04
C ASN A 235 -3.13 23.94 18.52
N ASN A 236 -2.14 23.78 17.65
CA ASN A 236 -0.77 23.56 18.08
C ASN A 236 0.11 24.53 17.31
N PRO A 237 0.79 25.49 17.99
CA PRO A 237 1.78 26.31 17.32
C PRO A 237 2.82 25.37 16.71
N SER A 238 2.91 25.37 15.38
CA SER A 238 3.89 24.64 14.59
C SER A 238 5.28 25.21 14.89
N TYR A 239 5.81 24.86 16.06
CA TYR A 239 7.25 24.85 16.26
C TYR A 239 7.78 23.67 15.46
N ASP A 240 8.51 23.96 14.39
CA ASP A 240 9.21 22.94 13.63
C ASP A 240 10.14 22.18 14.57
N LEU A 241 9.78 20.94 14.87
CA LEU A 241 10.52 20.05 15.78
C LEU A 241 11.98 19.94 15.37
N PHE A 242 12.27 20.05 14.06
CA PHE A 242 13.62 20.07 13.53
C PHE A 242 14.42 21.28 14.02
N ASN A 243 13.81 22.47 14.02
CA ASN A 243 14.47 23.69 14.49
C ASN A 243 14.72 23.66 16.01
N ILE A 244 13.79 23.13 16.81
CA ILE A 244 13.99 22.97 18.26
C ILE A 244 15.15 22.01 18.54
N VAL A 245 15.14 20.83 17.91
CA VAL A 245 16.19 19.82 18.09
C VAL A 245 17.55 20.40 17.69
N THR A 246 17.59 21.15 16.59
CA THR A 246 18.81 21.80 16.09
C THR A 246 19.34 22.84 17.09
N ILE A 247 18.49 23.70 17.65
CA ILE A 247 18.87 24.70 18.66
C ILE A 247 19.39 24.04 19.94
N ILE A 248 18.76 22.95 20.38
CA ILE A 248 19.18 22.20 21.58
C ILE A 248 20.57 21.59 21.36
N VAL A 249 20.79 20.96 20.20
CA VAL A 249 22.10 20.36 19.86
C VAL A 249 23.20 21.43 19.80
N PHE A 250 22.94 22.57 19.16
CA PHE A 250 23.93 23.65 19.09
C PHE A 250 24.23 24.26 20.47
N SER A 251 23.21 24.40 21.32
CA SER A 251 23.39 24.90 22.68
C SER A 251 24.27 23.97 23.53
N ILE A 252 24.08 22.65 23.38
CA ILE A 252 24.92 21.64 24.05
C ILE A 252 26.36 21.68 23.53
N LEU A 253 26.57 21.82 22.22
CA LEU A 253 27.90 21.92 21.62
C LEU A 253 28.67 23.16 22.10
N VAL A 254 27.99 24.31 22.20
CA VAL A 254 28.59 25.54 22.74
C VAL A 254 29.02 25.34 24.21
N LEU A 255 28.19 24.67 25.01
CA LEU A 255 28.52 24.36 26.40
C LEU A 255 29.79 23.48 26.49
N PHE A 256 29.90 22.43 25.67
CA PHE A 256 31.09 21.57 25.64
C PHE A 256 32.35 22.31 25.20
N LEU A 257 32.25 23.23 24.23
CA LEU A 257 33.38 24.07 23.80
C LEU A 257 33.85 24.99 24.92
N ILE A 258 32.93 25.58 25.68
CA ILE A 258 33.26 26.41 26.84
C ILE A 258 33.99 25.59 27.91
N PHE A 259 33.48 24.41 28.26
CA PHE A 259 34.16 23.51 29.20
C PHE A 259 35.55 23.08 28.71
N PHE A 260 35.70 22.81 27.42
CA PHE A 260 37.00 22.46 26.82
C PHE A 260 38.00 23.60 26.91
N ILE A 261 37.57 24.85 26.66
CA ILE A 261 38.44 26.03 26.80
C ILE A 261 38.86 26.20 28.25
N PHE A 262 37.93 26.12 29.20
CA PHE A 262 38.27 26.24 30.62
C PHE A 262 39.19 25.11 31.08
N TYR A 263 38.93 23.86 30.69
CA TYR A 263 39.80 22.73 30.99
C TYR A 263 41.22 22.96 30.48
N LYS A 264 41.39 23.50 29.27
CA LYS A 264 42.70 23.78 28.67
C LYS A 264 43.44 24.96 29.31
N VAL A 265 42.73 25.93 29.88
CA VAL A 265 43.34 27.10 30.54
C VAL A 265 43.77 26.80 31.96
N TYR A 266 43.10 25.86 32.64
CA TYR A 266 43.34 25.52 34.04
C TYR A 266 44.05 24.17 34.26
N SER A 267 44.43 23.47 33.18
CA SER A 267 45.32 22.30 33.19
C SER A 267 46.69 22.65 32.63
#